data_AF-A0A5B0D270-F1
#
_entry.id   AF-A0A5B0D270-F1
#
_cell.length_a   1.000
_cell.length_b   1.000
_cell.length_c   1.000
_cell.angle_alpha   90.00
_cell.angle_beta   90.00
_cell.angle_gamma   90.00
#
_symmetry.space_group_name_H-M   'P 1'
#
loop_
_entity.id
_entity.type
_entity.pdbx_description
1 polymer ?
#
loop_
_entity_poly.entity_id
_entity_poly.type
_entity_poly.pdbx_seq_one_letter_code
_entity_poly.pdbx_strand_id
1 'polypeptide(L)'
;MNSLSALPISVRLYPGETVSSYWARLCAANAIGQKDLWLALRHKDRLLPIGVTPRSALAYVEALGGLPEGALARDSGGLTCAHGGATRQVECPSCRMIPAAVMLCGRCAAGDQIMVSRMHGPICVRHRKWHVGDREIDVVLRPKHLAAQRLLNGSLALRGVPYRSPEIDAAAELLQLGVSERDGGADDLDDEIRLFPQHVSLAALLTDVRLANVLMPHSFGGHALAMLFDRLVTAHAKGRRTAERVLERLRIQGRELWIGTMAVPVQGGCMLTDSARHILPRVKVIRAHALHHRVELAER
;
A
#
# COMPACT_ATOMS: atom_id res chain seq x y z
N MET A 1 23.88 -27.98 -9.63
CA MET A 1 24.02 -26.75 -10.44
C MET A 1 25.48 -26.64 -10.84
N ASN A 2 25.80 -26.52 -12.14
CA ASN A 2 27.17 -26.18 -12.54
C ASN A 2 27.59 -24.90 -11.82
N SER A 3 28.79 -24.88 -11.24
CA SER A 3 29.25 -23.79 -10.35
C SER A 3 29.24 -22.46 -11.09
N LEU A 4 28.18 -21.68 -10.88
CA LEU A 4 28.09 -20.30 -11.34
C LEU A 4 29.04 -19.48 -10.49
N SER A 5 30.04 -18.89 -11.13
CA SER A 5 30.92 -17.92 -10.48
C SER A 5 30.20 -16.58 -10.35
N ALA A 6 30.47 -15.86 -9.26
CA ALA A 6 30.06 -14.49 -9.10
C ALA A 6 30.58 -13.62 -10.26
N LEU A 7 29.83 -12.56 -10.58
CA LEU A 7 30.28 -11.56 -11.55
C LEU A 7 31.46 -10.75 -10.99
N PRO A 8 32.32 -10.20 -11.86
CA PRO A 8 33.53 -9.48 -11.43
C PRO A 8 33.26 -8.28 -10.52
N ILE A 9 32.16 -7.56 -10.75
CA ILE A 9 31.78 -6.39 -9.96
C ILE A 9 30.56 -6.76 -9.10
N SER A 10 30.79 -6.86 -7.79
CA SER A 10 29.72 -7.09 -6.81
C SER A 10 28.98 -5.79 -6.49
N VAL A 11 27.67 -5.86 -6.25
CA VAL A 11 26.88 -4.76 -5.69
C VAL A 11 26.36 -5.13 -4.30
N ARG A 12 26.32 -4.14 -3.40
CA ARG A 12 25.74 -4.33 -2.07
C ARG A 12 24.22 -4.54 -2.15
N LEU A 13 23.73 -5.52 -1.41
CA LEU A 13 22.30 -5.74 -1.19
C LEU A 13 21.79 -4.77 -0.13
N TYR A 14 20.70 -4.05 -0.41
CA TYR A 14 20.08 -3.17 0.58
C TYR A 14 18.95 -3.89 1.33
N PRO A 15 18.77 -3.61 2.63
CA PRO A 15 17.66 -4.18 3.38
C PRO A 15 16.30 -3.87 2.73
N GLY A 16 15.50 -4.89 2.42
CA GLY A 16 14.21 -4.71 1.75
C GLY A 16 14.29 -4.57 0.23
N GLU A 17 15.48 -4.58 -0.38
CA GLU A 17 15.64 -4.39 -1.83
C GLU A 17 14.90 -5.47 -2.61
N THR A 18 14.20 -5.04 -3.66
CA THR A 18 13.55 -5.97 -4.58
C THR A 18 14.60 -6.73 -5.38
N VAL A 19 14.34 -8.01 -5.64
CA VAL A 19 15.21 -8.86 -6.46
C VAL A 19 15.47 -8.23 -7.83
N SER A 20 14.45 -7.62 -8.44
CA SER A 20 14.59 -6.92 -9.71
C SER A 20 15.50 -5.68 -9.63
N SER A 21 15.44 -4.91 -8.54
CA SER A 21 16.36 -3.78 -8.30
C SER A 21 17.80 -4.26 -8.17
N TYR A 22 18.02 -5.25 -7.32
CA TYR A 22 19.36 -5.84 -7.13
C TYR A 22 19.92 -6.37 -8.45
N TRP A 23 19.12 -7.11 -9.22
CA TRP A 23 19.50 -7.64 -10.53
C TRP A 23 19.86 -6.55 -11.53
N ALA A 24 19.04 -5.50 -11.63
CA ALA A 24 19.30 -4.39 -12.54
C ALA A 24 20.62 -3.68 -12.19
N ARG A 25 20.88 -3.45 -10.90
CA ARG A 25 22.12 -2.83 -10.43
C ARG A 25 23.33 -3.72 -10.66
N LEU A 26 23.22 -5.02 -10.40
CA LEU A 26 24.29 -5.98 -10.66
C LEU A 26 24.66 -6.02 -12.15
N CYS A 27 23.66 -6.05 -13.03
CA CYS A 27 23.85 -6.00 -14.48
C CYS A 27 24.51 -4.69 -14.91
N ALA A 28 24.00 -3.54 -14.43
CA ALA A 28 24.53 -2.23 -14.75
C ALA A 28 25.98 -2.05 -14.29
N ALA A 29 26.32 -2.50 -13.08
CA ALA A 29 27.67 -2.43 -12.52
C ALA A 29 28.68 -3.24 -13.35
N ASN A 30 28.24 -4.31 -14.01
CA ASN A 30 29.08 -5.14 -14.88
C ASN A 30 28.98 -4.74 -16.37
N ALA A 31 28.22 -3.68 -16.71
CA ALA A 31 27.95 -3.25 -18.08
C ALA A 31 27.35 -4.36 -18.97
N ILE A 32 26.47 -5.19 -18.41
CA ILE A 32 25.80 -6.30 -19.12
C ILE A 32 24.31 -6.01 -19.24
N GLY A 33 23.74 -6.22 -20.43
CA GLY A 33 22.30 -6.17 -20.62
C GLY A 33 21.60 -7.31 -19.88
N GLN A 34 20.51 -7.02 -19.16
CA GLN A 34 19.76 -8.05 -18.41
C GLN A 34 19.32 -9.22 -19.30
N LYS A 35 18.88 -8.93 -20.54
CA LYS A 35 18.48 -9.95 -21.51
C LYS A 35 19.64 -10.84 -21.93
N ASP A 36 20.80 -10.23 -22.19
CA ASP A 36 22.00 -10.94 -22.62
C ASP A 36 22.51 -11.89 -21.54
N LEU A 37 22.46 -11.45 -20.28
CA LEU A 37 22.83 -12.29 -19.16
C LEU A 37 21.87 -13.47 -18.97
N TRP A 38 20.56 -13.26 -19.12
CA TRP A 38 19.59 -14.37 -19.11
C TRP A 38 19.81 -15.35 -20.27
N LEU A 39 20.13 -14.86 -21.46
CA LEU A 39 20.45 -15.70 -22.62
C LEU A 39 21.72 -16.53 -22.36
N ALA A 40 22.77 -15.93 -21.80
CA ALA A 40 24.01 -16.62 -21.46
C ALA A 40 23.78 -17.68 -20.36
N LEU A 41 22.97 -17.39 -19.35
CA LEU A 41 22.56 -18.35 -18.33
C LEU A 41 21.80 -19.52 -18.93
N ARG A 42 20.82 -19.28 -19.83
CA ARG A 42 20.09 -20.36 -20.50
C ARG A 42 20.98 -21.21 -21.40
N HIS A 43 21.99 -20.61 -22.03
CA HIS A 43 22.96 -21.36 -22.82
C HIS A 43 23.73 -22.37 -21.95
N LYS A 44 24.02 -22.00 -20.70
CA LYS A 44 24.68 -22.88 -19.72
C LYS A 44 23.72 -23.84 -19.01
N ASP A 45 22.48 -23.43 -18.78
CA ASP A 45 21.41 -24.26 -18.21
C ASP A 45 20.14 -24.20 -19.08
N ARG A 46 19.95 -25.24 -19.90
CA ARG A 46 18.80 -25.35 -20.80
C ARG A 46 17.47 -25.57 -20.07
N LEU A 47 17.48 -25.88 -18.77
CA LEU A 47 16.26 -26.02 -17.96
C LEU A 47 15.68 -24.66 -17.55
N LEU A 48 16.42 -23.56 -17.73
CA LEU A 48 15.94 -22.22 -17.38
C LEU A 48 14.79 -21.76 -18.30
N PRO A 49 13.59 -21.49 -17.77
CA PRO A 49 12.39 -21.18 -18.58
C PRO A 49 12.55 -19.95 -19.49
N ILE A 50 11.78 -19.91 -20.59
CA ILE A 50 11.80 -18.79 -21.57
C ILE A 50 11.50 -17.44 -20.92
N GLY A 51 10.45 -17.37 -20.11
CA GLY A 51 10.03 -16.18 -19.37
C GLY A 51 10.63 -16.08 -17.96
N VAL A 52 11.92 -16.41 -17.79
CA VAL A 52 12.58 -16.29 -16.50
C VAL A 52 12.59 -14.83 -16.02
N THR A 53 12.28 -14.64 -14.75
CA THR A 53 12.40 -13.36 -14.04
C THR A 53 13.46 -13.49 -12.95
N PRO A 54 14.06 -12.38 -12.48
CA PRO A 54 14.97 -12.40 -11.34
C PRO A 54 14.35 -13.11 -10.13
N ARG A 55 13.04 -12.88 -9.91
CA ARG A 55 12.28 -13.46 -8.81
C ARG A 55 12.10 -14.97 -8.91
N SER A 56 11.91 -15.51 -10.10
CA SER A 56 11.77 -16.96 -10.31
C SER A 56 13.11 -17.71 -10.28
N ALA A 57 14.24 -16.99 -10.28
CA ALA A 57 15.58 -17.55 -10.39
C ALA A 57 16.52 -17.01 -9.30
N LEU A 58 16.04 -16.92 -8.05
CA LEU A 58 16.79 -16.33 -6.93
C LEU A 58 18.20 -16.92 -6.79
N ALA A 59 18.33 -18.25 -6.83
CA ALA A 59 19.62 -18.92 -6.69
C ALA A 59 20.63 -18.50 -7.77
N TYR A 60 20.17 -18.23 -9.01
CA TYR A 60 21.03 -17.70 -10.07
C TYR A 60 21.48 -16.27 -9.76
N VAL A 61 20.56 -15.43 -9.28
CA VAL A 61 20.85 -14.04 -8.94
C VAL A 61 21.79 -13.95 -7.74
N GLU A 62 21.58 -14.78 -6.71
CA GLU A 62 22.44 -14.86 -5.52
C GLU A 62 23.85 -15.34 -5.89
N ALA A 63 23.96 -16.41 -6.68
CA ALA A 63 25.25 -16.93 -7.13
C ALA A 63 26.03 -15.89 -7.96
N LEU A 64 25.38 -15.23 -8.92
CA LEU A 64 26.01 -14.18 -9.72
C LEU A 64 26.38 -12.94 -8.89
N GLY A 65 25.61 -12.63 -7.85
CA GLY A 65 25.89 -11.56 -6.92
C GLY A 65 26.95 -11.89 -5.86
N GLY A 66 27.38 -13.14 -5.76
CA GLY A 66 28.24 -13.61 -4.68
C GLY A 66 27.55 -13.56 -3.30
N LEU A 67 26.22 -13.64 -3.27
CA LEU A 67 25.43 -13.61 -2.05
C LEU A 67 25.30 -15.00 -1.41
N PRO A 68 25.18 -15.09 -0.07
CA PRO A 68 24.78 -16.32 0.60
C PRO A 68 23.42 -16.83 0.11
N GLU A 69 23.24 -18.15 0.11
CA GLU A 69 21.97 -18.78 -0.26
C GLU A 69 20.80 -18.27 0.61
N GLY A 70 19.73 -17.84 -0.06
CA GLY A 70 18.52 -17.31 0.55
C GLY A 70 18.65 -15.87 1.05
N ALA A 71 19.74 -15.15 0.78
CA ALA A 71 19.89 -13.75 1.13
C ALA A 71 18.75 -12.88 0.53
N LEU A 72 18.44 -13.07 -0.75
CA LEU A 72 17.38 -12.32 -1.42
C LEU A 72 15.99 -12.72 -0.93
N ALA A 73 15.79 -14.00 -0.58
CA ALA A 73 14.53 -14.45 0.00
C ALA A 73 14.25 -13.80 1.37
N ARG A 74 15.28 -13.67 2.22
CA ARG A 74 15.20 -13.04 3.54
C ARG A 74 14.98 -11.52 3.44
N ASP A 75 15.72 -10.86 2.55
CA ASP A 75 15.72 -9.40 2.46
C ASP A 75 14.59 -8.83 1.61
N SER A 76 14.00 -9.58 0.67
CA SER A 76 12.88 -9.08 -0.15
C SER A 76 11.53 -9.00 0.57
N GLY A 77 11.53 -9.08 1.91
CA GLY A 77 10.35 -8.89 2.77
C GLY A 77 9.28 -9.99 2.64
N GLY A 78 9.57 -11.06 1.89
CA GLY A 78 8.69 -12.21 1.74
C GLY A 78 8.93 -13.23 2.84
N LEU A 79 8.31 -13.05 4.01
CA LEU A 79 8.11 -14.19 4.91
C LEU A 79 7.26 -15.23 4.17
N THR A 80 7.70 -16.48 4.19
CA THR A 80 6.89 -17.63 3.78
C THR A 80 5.60 -17.63 4.60
N CYS A 81 4.47 -17.51 3.92
CA CYS A 81 3.17 -17.62 4.56
C CYS A 81 2.95 -19.05 5.05
N ALA A 82 2.55 -19.24 6.31
CA ALA A 82 2.22 -20.56 6.86
C ALA A 82 0.90 -21.13 6.32
N HIS A 83 0.07 -20.32 5.66
CA HIS A 83 -1.28 -20.68 5.19
C HIS A 83 -1.31 -21.41 3.84
N GLY A 84 -0.33 -22.29 3.61
CA GLY A 84 -0.30 -23.22 2.48
C GLY A 84 0.75 -22.87 1.44
N GLY A 85 1.90 -23.54 1.52
CA GLY A 85 2.81 -24.09 0.49
C GLY A 85 3.05 -23.43 -0.87
N ALA A 86 2.38 -22.34 -1.23
CA ALA A 86 2.59 -21.64 -2.47
C ALA A 86 3.63 -20.54 -2.24
N THR A 87 4.73 -20.61 -3.00
CA THR A 87 5.55 -19.44 -3.34
C THR A 87 4.71 -18.48 -4.19
N ARG A 88 3.64 -17.91 -3.64
CA ARG A 88 2.76 -16.97 -4.33
C ARG A 88 2.65 -15.69 -3.54
N GLN A 89 3.41 -14.75 -4.06
CA GLN A 89 3.55 -13.37 -3.73
C GLN A 89 2.39 -12.48 -4.23
N VAL A 90 1.23 -13.08 -4.54
CA VAL A 90 0.05 -12.37 -5.12
C VAL A 90 -1.29 -12.96 -4.67
N GLU A 91 -1.37 -14.18 -4.14
CA GLU A 91 -2.67 -14.90 -4.03
C GLU A 91 -2.89 -15.58 -2.67
N CYS A 92 -2.29 -15.09 -1.59
CA CYS A 92 -2.75 -15.51 -0.27
C CYS A 92 -3.77 -14.48 0.22
N PRO A 93 -5.07 -14.82 0.30
CA PRO A 93 -6.08 -13.93 0.91
C PRO A 93 -5.75 -13.62 2.37
N SER A 94 -4.97 -14.51 2.97
CA SER A 94 -4.51 -14.53 4.34
C SER A 94 -3.23 -13.71 4.55
N CYS A 95 -2.21 -13.95 3.74
CA CYS A 95 -0.95 -13.24 3.83
C CYS A 95 -0.98 -11.98 2.98
N ARG A 96 -1.40 -10.89 3.65
CA ARG A 96 -1.25 -9.46 3.35
C ARG A 96 -0.47 -9.14 2.06
N MET A 97 -1.04 -8.25 1.23
CA MET A 97 -0.39 -7.74 0.01
C MET A 97 1.10 -7.42 0.22
N ILE A 98 1.92 -7.82 -0.75
CA ILE A 98 3.29 -7.33 -0.83
C ILE A 98 3.21 -5.83 -1.09
N PRO A 99 3.79 -4.99 -0.23
CA PRO A 99 3.78 -3.56 -0.45
C PRO A 99 4.40 -3.25 -1.81
N ALA A 100 3.76 -2.37 -2.57
CA ALA A 100 4.29 -1.86 -3.81
C ALA A 100 5.74 -1.42 -3.61
N ALA A 101 6.61 -1.74 -4.57
CA ALA A 101 8.01 -1.36 -4.47
C ALA A 101 8.12 0.17 -4.45
N VAL A 102 8.87 0.71 -3.50
CA VAL A 102 9.10 2.15 -3.35
C VAL A 102 10.57 2.47 -3.53
N MET A 103 10.87 3.62 -4.13
CA MET A 103 12.25 4.06 -4.31
C MET A 103 12.84 4.58 -3.00
N LEU A 104 14.07 4.18 -2.67
CA LEU A 104 14.83 4.83 -1.59
C LEU A 104 15.26 6.23 -2.02
N CYS A 105 15.33 7.16 -1.06
CA CYS A 105 15.94 8.46 -1.35
C CYS A 105 17.41 8.32 -1.75
N GLY A 106 17.89 9.16 -2.65
CA GLY A 106 19.26 9.22 -3.11
C GLY A 106 20.26 9.31 -1.96
N ARG A 107 19.91 9.99 -0.85
CA ARG A 107 20.75 9.98 0.36
C ARG A 107 20.82 8.62 1.09
N CYS A 108 19.74 7.84 1.12
CA CYS A 108 19.73 6.48 1.70
C CYS A 108 20.37 5.47 0.74
N ALA A 109 20.20 5.71 -0.56
CA ALA A 109 20.74 4.88 -1.62
C ALA A 109 22.18 5.26 -2.03
N ALA A 110 22.78 6.28 -1.39
CA ALA A 110 24.09 6.83 -1.76
C ALA A 110 24.23 7.13 -3.26
N GLY A 111 23.15 7.64 -3.89
CA GLY A 111 23.09 7.96 -5.32
C GLY A 111 22.55 6.84 -6.21
N ASP A 112 22.42 5.61 -5.71
CA ASP A 112 21.84 4.50 -6.48
C ASP A 112 20.32 4.66 -6.67
N GLN A 113 19.78 4.10 -7.75
CA GLN A 113 18.33 3.90 -7.91
C GLN A 113 17.94 2.55 -7.33
N ILE A 114 17.27 2.56 -6.17
CA ILE A 114 16.98 1.33 -5.41
C ILE A 114 15.50 1.25 -5.12
N MET A 115 14.89 0.13 -5.53
CA MET A 115 13.51 -0.18 -5.19
C MET A 115 13.47 -1.18 -4.04
N VAL A 116 12.75 -0.84 -2.98
CA VAL A 116 12.53 -1.71 -1.82
C VAL A 116 11.07 -2.13 -1.71
N SER A 117 10.82 -3.41 -1.41
CA SER A 117 9.50 -3.93 -1.05
C SER A 117 9.29 -3.73 0.45
N ARG A 118 8.83 -2.54 0.85
CA ARG A 118 8.51 -2.24 2.25
C ARG A 118 7.22 -1.44 2.34
N MET A 119 6.53 -1.57 3.47
CA MET A 119 5.28 -0.85 3.80
C MET A 119 5.42 0.68 3.92
N HIS A 120 6.55 1.25 3.51
CA HIS A 120 6.83 2.68 3.66
C HIS A 120 6.14 3.45 2.54
N GLY A 121 5.53 4.58 2.88
CA GLY A 121 5.07 5.58 1.91
C GLY A 121 6.19 6.30 1.16
N PRO A 122 5.82 7.23 0.26
CA PRO A 122 6.69 7.84 -0.73
C PRO A 122 7.68 8.86 -0.15
N ILE A 123 7.65 9.11 1.16
CA ILE A 123 8.50 10.10 1.82
C ILE A 123 9.56 9.43 2.69
N CYS A 124 10.83 9.77 2.45
CA CYS A 124 11.88 9.51 3.40
C CYS A 124 11.78 10.47 4.59
N VAL A 125 11.30 10.00 5.75
CA VAL A 125 11.18 10.84 6.96
C VAL A 125 12.54 11.36 7.45
N ARG A 126 13.60 10.55 7.30
CA ARG A 126 14.96 10.89 7.75
C ARG A 126 15.53 12.06 6.96
N HIS A 127 15.39 12.04 5.64
CA HIS A 127 15.95 13.06 4.75
C HIS A 127 14.93 14.09 4.28
N ARG A 128 13.66 13.94 4.66
CA ARG A 128 12.54 14.83 4.33
C ARG A 128 12.41 15.06 2.82
N LYS A 129 12.52 13.98 2.06
CA LYS A 129 12.36 13.96 0.61
C LYS A 129 11.16 13.10 0.24
N TRP A 130 10.36 13.60 -0.69
CA TRP A 130 9.32 12.84 -1.37
C TRP A 130 9.89 12.28 -2.67
N HIS A 131 9.61 11.01 -2.96
CA HIS A 131 10.06 10.30 -4.16
C HIS A 131 8.92 10.10 -5.15
N VAL A 132 9.12 10.57 -6.39
CA VAL A 132 8.20 10.32 -7.50
C VAL A 132 9.03 9.95 -8.71
N GLY A 133 8.93 8.70 -9.18
CA GLY A 133 9.74 8.25 -10.31
C GLY A 133 11.22 8.54 -10.04
N ASP A 134 11.84 9.35 -10.89
CA ASP A 134 13.25 9.79 -10.82
C ASP A 134 13.46 11.12 -10.08
N ARG A 135 12.39 11.75 -9.56
CA ARG A 135 12.43 13.07 -8.92
C ARG A 135 12.39 12.98 -7.40
N GLU A 136 13.16 13.86 -6.76
CA GLU A 136 13.10 14.11 -5.32
C GLU A 136 12.59 15.52 -5.03
N ILE A 137 11.53 15.61 -4.23
CA ILE A 137 10.93 16.88 -3.83
C ILE A 137 11.19 17.11 -2.34
N ASP A 138 11.65 18.31 -1.98
CA ASP A 138 11.88 18.66 -0.59
C ASP A 138 10.57 18.89 0.17
N VAL A 139 10.39 18.20 1.29
CA VAL A 139 9.21 18.31 2.16
C VAL A 139 9.56 18.85 3.56
N VAL A 140 10.73 19.47 3.74
CA VAL A 140 11.16 20.08 5.01
C VAL A 140 10.10 21.03 5.58
N LEU A 141 9.49 21.87 4.75
CA LEU A 141 8.48 22.85 5.15
C LEU A 141 7.04 22.30 5.13
N ARG A 142 6.87 20.98 5.00
CA ARG A 142 5.57 20.30 4.89
C ARG A 142 5.35 19.33 6.05
N PRO A 143 5.08 19.84 7.27
CA PRO A 143 4.98 18.99 8.47
C PRO A 143 3.82 17.99 8.42
N LYS A 144 2.72 18.33 7.73
CA LYS A 144 1.56 17.42 7.57
C LYS A 144 1.93 16.17 6.76
N HIS A 145 2.76 16.32 5.73
CA HIS A 145 3.27 15.22 4.91
C HIS A 145 4.16 14.29 5.71
N LEU A 146 5.08 14.85 6.50
CA LEU A 146 5.93 14.06 7.40
C LEU A 146 5.12 13.32 8.48
N ALA A 147 4.08 13.96 9.04
CA ALA A 147 3.19 13.34 10.01
C ALA A 147 2.39 12.18 9.38
N ALA A 148 1.87 12.36 8.17
CA ALA A 148 1.19 11.31 7.41
C ALA A 148 2.14 10.14 7.12
N GLN A 149 3.35 10.41 6.66
CA GLN A 149 4.34 9.36 6.43
C GLN A 149 4.69 8.58 7.72
N ARG A 150 4.80 9.27 8.86
CA ARG A 150 5.01 8.59 10.16
C ARG A 150 3.82 7.72 10.55
N LEU A 151 2.60 8.14 10.22
CA LEU A 151 1.39 7.35 10.47
C LEU A 151 1.38 6.08 9.61
N LEU A 152 1.76 6.19 8.33
CA LEU A 152 1.97 5.06 7.43
C LEU A 152 3.01 4.08 7.99
N ASN A 153 4.19 4.58 8.32
CA ASN A 153 5.30 3.76 8.83
C ASN A 153 5.03 3.18 10.23
N GLY A 154 4.06 3.73 10.97
CA GLY A 154 3.72 3.34 12.33
C GLY A 154 2.45 2.51 12.38
N SER A 155 1.36 3.12 12.88
CA SER A 155 0.13 2.39 13.19
C SER A 155 -0.54 1.74 11.98
N LEU A 156 -0.45 2.33 10.79
CA LEU A 156 -1.01 1.73 9.57
C LEU A 156 -0.19 0.52 9.11
N ALA A 157 1.15 0.61 9.13
CA ALA A 157 2.00 -0.55 8.86
C ALA A 157 1.74 -1.71 9.82
N LEU A 158 1.55 -1.43 11.13
CA LEU A 158 1.19 -2.46 12.12
C LEU A 158 -0.15 -3.14 11.80
N ARG A 159 -1.10 -2.40 11.22
CA ARG A 159 -2.40 -2.92 10.74
C ARG A 159 -2.31 -3.64 9.40
N GLY A 160 -1.14 -3.67 8.75
CA GLY A 160 -0.99 -4.28 7.42
C GLY A 160 -1.50 -3.38 6.28
N VAL A 161 -1.52 -2.06 6.47
CA VAL A 161 -2.02 -1.09 5.49
C VAL A 161 -0.84 -0.34 4.86
N PRO A 162 -0.29 -0.81 3.73
CA PRO A 162 0.81 -0.11 3.05
C PRO A 162 0.33 1.15 2.32
N TYR A 163 1.30 1.94 1.88
CA TYR A 163 1.06 2.93 0.83
C TYR A 163 0.64 2.22 -0.47
N ARG A 164 -0.38 2.76 -1.16
CA ARG A 164 -1.07 2.14 -2.31
C ARG A 164 -1.77 0.81 -1.96
N SER A 165 -2.44 0.80 -0.81
CA SER A 165 -3.35 -0.28 -0.41
C SER A 165 -4.79 0.05 -0.78
N PRO A 166 -5.69 -0.96 -0.86
CA PRO A 166 -7.11 -0.74 -1.05
C PRO A 166 -7.71 0.26 -0.07
N GLU A 167 -7.25 0.28 1.18
CA GLU A 167 -7.71 1.25 2.19
C GLU A 167 -7.32 2.69 1.87
N ILE A 168 -6.11 2.91 1.35
CA ILE A 168 -5.66 4.23 0.88
C ILE A 168 -6.44 4.64 -0.36
N ASP A 169 -6.70 3.70 -1.28
CA ASP A 169 -7.49 3.95 -2.49
C ASP A 169 -8.94 4.26 -2.15
N ALA A 170 -9.54 3.56 -1.18
CA ALA A 170 -10.88 3.84 -0.67
C ALA A 170 -10.96 5.23 -0.02
N ALA A 171 -9.91 5.65 0.71
CA ALA A 171 -9.84 6.99 1.26
C ALA A 171 -9.76 8.06 0.14
N ALA A 172 -8.92 7.84 -0.88
CA ALA A 172 -8.83 8.74 -2.02
C ALA A 172 -10.17 8.83 -2.77
N GLU A 173 -10.81 7.69 -3.06
CA GLU A 173 -12.11 7.63 -3.72
C GLU A 173 -13.20 8.35 -2.91
N LEU A 174 -13.24 8.16 -1.60
CA LEU A 174 -14.20 8.87 -0.73
C LEU A 174 -14.00 10.38 -0.70
N LEU A 175 -12.75 10.85 -0.70
CA LEU A 175 -12.45 12.28 -0.77
C LEU A 175 -12.85 12.85 -2.14
N GLN A 176 -12.66 12.11 -3.22
CA GLN A 176 -13.08 12.51 -4.56
C GLN A 176 -14.61 12.57 -4.70
N LEU A 177 -15.33 11.59 -4.15
CA LEU A 177 -16.80 11.54 -4.21
C LEU A 177 -17.47 12.54 -3.25
N GLY A 178 -16.76 12.96 -2.20
CA GLY A 178 -17.27 13.90 -1.20
C GLY A 178 -17.17 15.38 -1.59
N VAL A 179 -16.40 15.73 -2.62
CA VAL A 179 -16.22 17.12 -3.09
C VAL A 179 -17.12 17.37 -4.31
N SER A 180 -18.12 18.26 -4.15
CA SER A 180 -19.11 18.55 -5.20
C SER A 180 -18.60 19.46 -6.32
N GLU A 181 -17.45 20.13 -6.17
CA GLU A 181 -16.89 21.04 -7.17
C GLU A 181 -15.48 20.57 -7.58
N ARG A 182 -15.37 20.05 -8.80
CA ARG A 182 -14.07 19.79 -9.44
C ARG A 182 -13.70 20.99 -10.28
N ASP A 183 -12.65 21.70 -9.88
CA ASP A 183 -11.88 22.50 -10.83
C ASP A 183 -10.89 21.54 -11.51
N GLY A 184 -11.18 21.18 -12.76
CA GLY A 184 -10.38 20.26 -13.55
C GLY A 184 -9.13 20.96 -14.07
N GLY A 185 -7.95 20.41 -13.76
CA GLY A 185 -6.71 20.81 -14.44
C GLY A 185 -5.43 20.85 -13.61
N ALA A 186 -5.31 20.11 -12.50
CA ALA A 186 -4.03 19.95 -11.83
C ALA A 186 -3.26 18.74 -12.40
N ASP A 187 -1.93 18.85 -12.47
CA ASP A 187 -1.03 17.72 -12.76
C ASP A 187 -1.28 16.61 -11.71
N ASP A 188 -1.53 15.38 -12.17
CA ASP A 188 -1.90 14.22 -11.34
C ASP A 188 -0.91 14.03 -10.17
N LEU A 189 0.36 14.40 -10.42
CA LEU A 189 1.40 14.34 -9.42
C LEU A 189 1.30 15.41 -8.32
N ASP A 190 1.03 16.66 -8.71
CA ASP A 190 0.88 17.75 -7.76
C ASP A 190 -0.33 17.51 -6.85
N ASP A 191 -1.38 16.90 -7.39
CA ASP A 191 -2.53 16.45 -6.61
C ASP A 191 -2.20 15.29 -5.68
N GLU A 192 -1.44 14.28 -6.11
CA GLU A 192 -0.99 13.19 -5.24
C GLU A 192 -0.20 13.75 -4.03
N ILE A 193 0.76 14.65 -4.29
CA ILE A 193 1.55 15.27 -3.23
C ILE A 193 0.66 16.10 -2.33
N ARG A 194 -0.23 16.92 -2.89
CA ARG A 194 -1.10 17.83 -2.12
C ARG A 194 -2.08 17.08 -1.23
N LEU A 195 -2.66 15.99 -1.72
CA LEU A 195 -3.74 15.24 -1.07
C LEU A 195 -3.25 14.09 -0.18
N PHE A 196 -1.98 13.73 -0.25
CA PHE A 196 -1.42 12.64 0.54
C PHE A 196 -1.71 12.68 2.04
N PRO A 197 -1.57 13.83 2.74
CA PRO A 197 -1.94 13.88 4.16
C PRO A 197 -3.41 13.52 4.40
N GLN A 198 -4.31 13.94 3.50
CA GLN A 198 -5.74 13.66 3.58
C GLN A 198 -6.01 12.17 3.33
N HIS A 199 -5.41 11.58 2.29
CA HIS A 199 -5.55 10.15 1.97
C HIS A 199 -5.14 9.28 3.16
N VAL A 200 -3.94 9.53 3.71
CA VAL A 200 -3.40 8.74 4.81
C VAL A 200 -4.21 8.93 6.10
N SER A 201 -4.61 10.16 6.42
CA SER A 201 -5.37 10.42 7.64
C SER A 201 -6.79 9.86 7.58
N LEU A 202 -7.44 9.88 6.41
CA LEU A 202 -8.74 9.25 6.24
C LEU A 202 -8.63 7.71 6.25
N ALA A 203 -7.61 7.12 5.61
CA ALA A 203 -7.36 5.68 5.70
C ALA A 203 -7.13 5.22 7.15
N ALA A 204 -6.49 6.04 7.98
CA ALA A 204 -6.35 5.76 9.42
C ALA A 204 -7.69 5.74 10.17
N LEU A 205 -8.68 6.53 9.74
CA LEU A 205 -10.06 6.45 10.24
C LEU A 205 -10.80 5.24 9.69
N LEU A 206 -10.66 4.95 8.38
CA LEU A 206 -11.29 3.79 7.73
C LEU A 206 -10.85 2.46 8.35
N THR A 207 -9.62 2.41 8.86
CA THR A 207 -9.00 1.24 9.51
C THR A 207 -9.13 1.24 11.04
N ASP A 208 -9.89 2.17 11.61
CA ASP A 208 -10.16 2.20 13.05
C ASP A 208 -11.00 0.97 13.46
N VAL A 209 -10.65 0.36 14.59
CA VAL A 209 -11.34 -0.85 15.09
C VAL A 209 -12.83 -0.62 15.33
N ARG A 210 -13.22 0.57 15.78
CA ARG A 210 -14.62 0.92 16.06
C ARG A 210 -15.45 0.93 14.77
N LEU A 211 -14.87 1.50 13.71
CA LEU A 211 -15.51 1.51 12.40
C LEU A 211 -15.55 0.10 11.81
N ALA A 212 -14.46 -0.66 11.91
CA ALA A 212 -14.44 -2.05 11.46
C ALA A 212 -15.52 -2.90 12.13
N ASN A 213 -15.73 -2.77 13.44
CA ASN A 213 -16.79 -3.47 14.18
C ASN A 213 -18.19 -3.19 13.64
N VAL A 214 -18.42 -1.97 13.14
CA VAL A 214 -19.69 -1.60 12.48
C VAL A 214 -19.74 -2.06 11.04
N LEU A 215 -18.62 -2.09 10.32
CA LEU A 215 -18.58 -2.47 8.90
C LEU A 215 -18.54 -4.00 8.69
N MET A 216 -18.12 -4.81 9.66
CA MET A 216 -18.04 -6.27 9.50
C MET A 216 -19.41 -6.95 9.30
N PRO A 217 -20.48 -6.65 10.06
CA PRO A 217 -21.79 -7.28 9.89
C PRO A 217 -22.36 -7.18 8.47
N HIS A 218 -22.75 -8.28 7.84
CA HIS A 218 -23.26 -8.28 6.46
C HIS A 218 -24.64 -7.63 6.28
N SER A 219 -25.32 -7.27 7.37
CA SER A 219 -26.71 -6.79 7.36
C SER A 219 -26.90 -5.35 6.86
N PHE A 220 -25.84 -4.59 6.61
CA PHE A 220 -25.93 -3.19 6.19
C PHE A 220 -26.39 -3.00 4.74
N GLY A 221 -27.45 -2.22 4.57
CA GLY A 221 -27.89 -1.69 3.29
C GLY A 221 -26.96 -0.59 2.76
N GLY A 222 -26.97 -0.40 1.44
CA GLY A 222 -26.11 0.58 0.77
C GLY A 222 -26.32 2.03 1.26
N HIS A 223 -27.57 2.40 1.58
CA HIS A 223 -27.91 3.75 2.06
C HIS A 223 -27.25 4.07 3.41
N ALA A 224 -27.31 3.14 4.36
CA ALA A 224 -26.67 3.30 5.66
C ALA A 224 -25.15 3.47 5.54
N LEU A 225 -24.52 2.65 4.68
CA LEU A 225 -23.08 2.74 4.42
C LEU A 225 -22.71 4.06 3.73
N ALA A 226 -23.52 4.53 2.77
CA ALA A 226 -23.27 5.77 2.06
C ALA A 226 -23.35 6.98 3.01
N MET A 227 -24.37 7.02 3.87
CA MET A 227 -24.49 8.03 4.92
C MET A 227 -23.34 7.96 5.93
N LEU A 228 -22.90 6.76 6.32
CA LEU A 228 -21.76 6.59 7.21
C LEU A 228 -20.49 7.19 6.63
N PHE A 229 -20.13 6.83 5.39
CA PHE A 229 -18.93 7.35 4.75
C PHE A 229 -19.02 8.85 4.46
N ASP A 230 -20.18 9.36 4.01
CA ASP A 230 -20.40 10.79 3.84
C ASP A 230 -20.15 11.58 5.13
N ARG A 231 -20.69 11.09 6.25
CA ARG A 231 -20.49 11.73 7.56
C ARG A 231 -19.05 11.65 8.02
N LEU A 232 -18.35 10.54 7.77
CA LEU A 232 -16.93 10.40 8.10
C LEU A 232 -16.07 11.38 7.29
N VAL A 233 -16.30 11.51 5.98
CA VAL A 233 -15.60 12.47 5.11
C VAL A 233 -15.88 13.90 5.57
N THR A 234 -17.15 14.24 5.79
CA THR A 234 -17.55 15.58 6.29
C THR A 234 -16.90 15.89 7.65
N ALA A 235 -16.86 14.92 8.56
CA ALA A 235 -16.24 15.09 9.87
C ALA A 235 -14.72 15.20 9.78
N HIS A 236 -14.09 14.45 8.88
CA HIS A 236 -12.65 14.52 8.59
C HIS A 236 -12.24 15.88 8.03
N ALA A 237 -13.03 16.45 7.10
CA ALA A 237 -12.81 17.79 6.57
C ALA A 237 -12.87 18.88 7.66
N LYS A 238 -13.72 18.68 8.69
CA LYS A 238 -13.79 19.56 9.88
C LYS A 238 -12.68 19.33 10.90
N GLY A 239 -11.83 18.34 10.69
CA GLY A 239 -10.65 18.05 11.50
C GLY A 239 -10.78 16.82 12.40
N ARG A 240 -9.62 16.35 12.87
CA ARG A 240 -9.43 15.09 13.59
C ARG A 240 -10.39 14.90 14.79
N ARG A 241 -10.53 15.91 15.65
CA ARG A 241 -11.41 15.83 16.84
C ARG A 241 -12.88 15.63 16.49
N THR A 242 -13.32 16.08 15.33
CA THR A 242 -14.70 15.92 14.86
C THR A 242 -14.91 14.50 14.35
N ALA A 243 -13.96 13.99 13.56
CA ALA A 243 -13.96 12.60 13.12
C ALA A 243 -13.89 11.60 14.29
N GLU A 244 -13.04 11.84 15.28
CA GLU A 244 -12.94 11.01 16.49
C GLU A 244 -14.26 10.96 17.26
N ARG A 245 -14.94 12.11 17.42
CA ARG A 245 -16.28 12.17 18.06
C ARG A 245 -17.34 11.38 17.31
N VAL A 246 -17.27 11.32 15.98
CA VAL A 246 -18.18 10.47 15.18
C VAL A 246 -17.90 8.99 15.48
N LEU A 247 -16.63 8.57 15.51
CA LEU A 247 -16.25 7.19 15.82
C LEU A 247 -16.59 6.78 17.25
N GLU A 248 -16.45 7.66 18.23
CA GLU A 248 -16.80 7.40 19.64
C GLU A 248 -18.30 7.15 19.84
N ARG A 249 -19.14 7.77 19.01
CA ARG A 249 -20.60 7.65 19.07
C ARG A 249 -21.14 6.65 18.05
N LEU A 250 -20.27 6.02 17.28
CA LEU A 250 -20.65 5.04 16.27
C LEU A 250 -21.12 3.75 16.94
N ARG A 251 -22.39 3.40 16.77
CA ARG A 251 -22.96 2.17 17.35
C ARG A 251 -24.17 1.69 16.57
N ILE A 252 -24.50 0.42 16.76
CA ILE A 252 -25.73 -0.19 16.25
C ILE A 252 -26.68 -0.38 17.43
N GLN A 253 -27.90 0.11 17.33
CA GLN A 253 -28.94 -0.07 18.34
C GLN A 253 -30.23 -0.51 17.64
N GLY A 254 -30.64 -1.76 17.88
CA GLY A 254 -31.78 -2.36 17.19
C GLY A 254 -31.56 -2.39 15.66
N ARG A 255 -32.44 -1.72 14.92
CA ARG A 255 -32.37 -1.61 13.45
C ARG A 255 -31.74 -0.31 12.96
N GLU A 256 -31.08 0.43 13.85
CA GLU A 256 -30.52 1.75 13.55
C GLU A 256 -29.00 1.78 13.73
N LEU A 257 -28.33 2.41 12.78
CA LEU A 257 -26.95 2.85 12.86
C LEU A 257 -26.93 4.28 13.39
N TRP A 258 -26.27 4.48 14.52
CA TRP A 258 -26.05 5.78 15.10
C TRP A 258 -24.70 6.31 14.66
N ILE A 259 -24.71 7.44 13.94
CA ILE A 259 -23.52 8.13 13.42
C ILE A 259 -23.46 9.51 14.11
N GLY A 260 -22.73 9.60 15.22
CA GLY A 260 -22.77 10.81 16.04
C GLY A 260 -24.11 10.94 16.76
N THR A 261 -24.92 11.94 16.37
CA THR A 261 -26.27 12.17 16.90
C THR A 261 -27.37 11.79 15.90
N MET A 262 -27.00 11.25 14.74
CA MET A 262 -27.93 10.88 13.67
C MET A 262 -28.20 9.39 13.70
N ALA A 263 -29.46 8.98 13.64
CA ALA A 263 -29.86 7.59 13.47
C ALA A 263 -30.23 7.33 12.00
N VAL A 264 -29.75 6.22 11.43
CA VAL A 264 -30.06 5.79 10.07
C VAL A 264 -30.48 4.32 10.09
N PRO A 265 -31.58 3.94 9.41
CA PRO A 265 -31.95 2.53 9.29
C PRO A 265 -30.80 1.70 8.71
N VAL A 266 -30.43 0.60 9.38
CA VAL A 266 -29.37 -0.32 8.92
C VAL A 266 -29.75 -0.97 7.58
N GLN A 267 -31.05 -1.19 7.35
CA GLN A 267 -31.62 -1.73 6.12
C GLN A 267 -32.72 -0.82 5.57
N GLY A 268 -32.94 -0.88 4.26
CA GLY A 268 -33.89 -0.04 3.56
C GLY A 268 -33.28 1.25 2.99
N GLY A 269 -34.15 2.18 2.60
CA GLY A 269 -33.77 3.51 2.13
C GLY A 269 -33.74 4.54 3.27
N CYS A 270 -32.98 5.60 3.08
CA CYS A 270 -33.03 6.80 3.90
C CYS A 270 -32.80 8.04 3.02
N MET A 271 -33.11 9.22 3.55
CA MET A 271 -32.81 10.47 2.86
C MET A 271 -31.29 10.68 2.81
N LEU A 272 -30.75 10.68 1.59
CA LEU A 272 -29.32 10.86 1.34
C LEU A 272 -28.97 12.33 1.12
N THR A 273 -27.85 12.76 1.68
CA THR A 273 -27.17 14.00 1.26
C THR A 273 -26.72 13.88 -0.20
N ASP A 274 -26.44 15.01 -0.86
CA ASP A 274 -25.93 14.97 -2.24
C ASP A 274 -24.63 14.17 -2.34
N SER A 275 -23.69 14.39 -1.42
CA SER A 275 -22.44 13.61 -1.34
C SER A 275 -22.67 12.12 -1.10
N ALA A 276 -23.61 11.74 -0.22
CA ALA A 276 -23.97 10.33 -0.01
C ALA A 276 -24.57 9.67 -1.26
N ARG A 277 -25.31 10.42 -2.10
CA ARG A 277 -25.81 9.91 -3.38
C ARG A 277 -24.67 9.57 -4.35
N HIS A 278 -23.60 10.36 -4.36
CA HIS A 278 -22.41 10.07 -5.17
C HIS A 278 -21.62 8.86 -4.66
N ILE A 279 -21.61 8.63 -3.34
CA ILE A 279 -20.93 7.47 -2.72
C ILE A 279 -21.69 6.16 -2.95
N LEU A 280 -23.03 6.21 -2.96
CA LEU A 280 -23.91 5.02 -2.97
C LEU A 280 -23.53 3.95 -4.02
N PRO A 281 -23.24 4.27 -5.30
CA PRO A 281 -22.92 3.26 -6.30
C PRO A 281 -21.64 2.47 -6.00
N ARG A 282 -20.71 3.07 -5.26
CA ARG A 282 -19.38 2.53 -4.97
C ARG A 282 -19.24 1.96 -3.56
N VAL A 283 -20.27 2.14 -2.74
CA VAL A 283 -20.23 1.90 -1.29
C VAL A 283 -19.83 0.47 -0.89
N LYS A 284 -20.21 -0.53 -1.67
CA LYS A 284 -19.85 -1.94 -1.43
C LYS A 284 -18.36 -2.19 -1.67
N VAL A 285 -17.81 -1.61 -2.74
CA VAL A 285 -16.38 -1.69 -3.07
C VAL A 285 -15.56 -0.97 -2.01
N ILE A 286 -15.96 0.24 -1.65
CA ILE A 286 -15.31 1.04 -0.59
C ILE A 286 -15.32 0.28 0.74
N ARG A 287 -16.44 -0.35 1.12
CA ARG A 287 -16.52 -1.19 2.32
C ARG A 287 -15.54 -2.37 2.24
N ALA A 288 -15.50 -3.09 1.12
CA ALA A 288 -14.60 -4.23 0.94
C ALA A 288 -13.13 -3.80 1.05
N HIS A 289 -12.77 -2.69 0.43
CA HIS A 289 -11.44 -2.10 0.50
C HIS A 289 -11.07 -1.66 1.92
N ALA A 290 -11.98 -0.97 2.63
CA ALA A 290 -11.74 -0.52 4.01
C ALA A 290 -11.53 -1.69 4.99
N LEU A 291 -12.14 -2.84 4.72
CA LEU A 291 -12.02 -4.05 5.52
C LEU A 291 -10.92 -5.01 5.06
N HIS A 292 -10.18 -4.68 3.99
CA HIS A 292 -9.21 -5.60 3.39
C HIS A 292 -8.16 -6.09 4.40
N HIS A 293 -7.65 -5.21 5.25
CA HIS A 293 -6.72 -5.54 6.34
C HIS A 293 -7.30 -6.47 7.45
N ARG A 294 -8.60 -6.77 7.44
CA ARG A 294 -9.31 -7.55 8.49
C ARG A 294 -9.83 -8.92 8.03
N VAL A 295 -9.64 -9.30 6.78
CA VAL A 295 -10.25 -10.49 6.18
C VAL A 295 -9.83 -11.82 6.85
N GLU A 296 -8.87 -11.84 7.78
CA GLU A 296 -8.45 -13.07 8.51
C GLU A 296 -9.06 -13.30 9.91
N LEU A 297 -9.93 -12.45 10.47
CA LEU A 297 -10.43 -12.69 11.84
C LEU A 297 -11.69 -13.57 11.94
N ALA A 298 -12.21 -14.10 10.82
CA ALA A 298 -13.46 -14.86 10.81
C ALA A 298 -13.32 -16.39 10.74
N GLU A 299 -12.11 -16.92 10.54
CA GLU A 299 -11.85 -18.36 10.52
C GLU A 299 -10.83 -18.76 11.60
N ARG A 300 -11.29 -18.75 12.86
CA ARG A 300 -10.74 -19.57 13.96
C ARG A 300 -11.86 -19.95 14.92
#